data_AF-A0A382IA06-F1
#
_entry.id   AF-A0A382IA06-F1
#
_cell.length_a   1.000
_cell.length_b   1.000
_cell.length_c   1.000
_cell.angle_alpha   90.00
_cell.angle_beta   90.00
_cell.angle_gamma   90.00
#
_symmetry.space_group_name_H-M   'P 1'
#
loop_
_entity.id
_entity.type
_entity.pdbx_description
1 polymer ?
#
loop_
_entity_poly.entity_id
_entity_poly.type
_entity_poly.pdbx_seq_one_letter_code
_entity_poly.pdbx_strand_id
1 'polypeptide(L)'
;MFFLRKHLLIALFIFTSFCLAENHNFSVTPKIHPEINSLHWKHSATNTALDINGIEIDIFNWRIAADSKESVTVELVNPVWEFVSWNDNKLVLPNIIKISDPVNYRGTPTIYIQVTPWRIIDNQIEVLTSGKISITGDPVDFPINYSHPFLLNDNDYKLSRSSTSETEYLIITPSYLASAAQALADMHADSVDDILQLNTEVVTIEDISIDVSGNEIRDYIIQRIEDDLLDGFLALRFLLLFGDEIDIPPIDNGNYPSDDF
;
A
#
# COMPACT_ATOMS: atom_id res chain seq x y z
N MET A 1 24.25 -46.39 18.38
CA MET A 1 23.59 -45.19 18.94
C MET A 1 23.89 -43.95 18.07
N PHE A 2 23.58 -43.99 16.78
CA PHE A 2 23.84 -42.87 15.83
C PHE A 2 22.61 -42.48 14.98
N PHE A 3 21.55 -43.29 15.03
CA PHE A 3 20.34 -43.09 14.21
C PHE A 3 19.33 -42.12 14.87
N LEU A 4 19.16 -42.18 16.20
CA LEU A 4 18.22 -41.29 16.92
C LEU A 4 18.60 -39.80 16.88
N ARG A 5 19.91 -39.50 16.81
CA ARG A 5 20.43 -38.13 16.91
C ARG A 5 20.18 -37.32 15.63
N LYS A 6 20.15 -37.98 14.45
CA LYS A 6 19.85 -37.32 13.17
C LYS A 6 18.37 -36.97 13.04
N HIS A 7 17.47 -37.82 13.52
CA HIS A 7 16.02 -37.55 13.47
C HIS A 7 15.61 -36.43 14.43
N LEU A 8 16.27 -36.30 15.58
CA LEU A 8 16.07 -35.17 16.50
C LEU A 8 16.51 -33.83 15.89
N LEU A 9 17.63 -33.81 15.16
CA LEU A 9 18.10 -32.61 14.45
C LEU A 9 17.16 -32.23 13.30
N ILE A 10 16.72 -33.20 12.49
CA ILE A 10 15.76 -32.94 11.41
C ILE A 10 14.42 -32.46 11.98
N ALA A 11 13.93 -33.07 13.06
CA ALA A 11 12.72 -32.62 13.73
C ALA A 11 12.87 -31.21 14.31
N LEU A 12 14.03 -30.88 14.89
CA LEU A 12 14.34 -29.54 15.39
C LEU A 12 14.35 -28.51 14.25
N PHE A 13 14.98 -28.81 13.11
CA PHE A 13 15.01 -27.91 11.94
C PHE A 13 13.63 -27.70 11.32
N ILE A 14 12.81 -28.76 11.24
CA ILE A 14 11.42 -28.65 10.79
C ILE A 14 10.63 -27.77 11.77
N PHE A 15 10.79 -27.98 13.09
CA PHE A 15 10.10 -27.20 14.10
C PHE A 15 10.52 -25.72 14.10
N THR A 16 11.81 -25.41 13.92
CA THR A 16 12.28 -24.02 13.82
C THR A 16 11.80 -23.35 12.54
N SER A 17 11.63 -24.08 11.44
CA SER A 17 11.08 -23.53 10.19
C SER A 17 9.61 -23.12 10.33
N PHE A 18 8.81 -23.88 11.09
CA PHE A 18 7.42 -23.53 11.39
C PHE A 18 7.29 -22.36 12.38
N CYS A 19 8.32 -22.09 13.19
CA CYS A 19 8.29 -21.03 14.20
C CYS A 19 8.68 -19.64 13.67
N LEU A 20 9.09 -19.51 12.40
CA LEU A 20 9.54 -18.24 11.82
C LEU A 20 8.55 -17.64 10.80
N ALA A 21 7.49 -18.36 10.46
CA ALA A 21 6.46 -17.82 9.58
C ALA A 21 5.63 -16.76 10.33
N GLU A 22 5.45 -15.60 9.71
CA GLU A 22 4.62 -14.54 10.26
C GLU A 22 3.15 -14.80 9.95
N ASN A 23 2.30 -14.80 10.98
CA ASN A 23 0.86 -15.02 10.84
C ASN A 23 0.09 -13.76 11.24
N HIS A 24 -0.66 -13.21 10.30
CA HIS A 24 -1.51 -12.04 10.48
C HIS A 24 -2.98 -12.44 10.44
N ASN A 25 -3.77 -11.93 11.39
CA ASN A 25 -5.19 -12.25 11.50
C ASN A 25 -6.03 -10.98 11.45
N PHE A 26 -6.94 -10.90 10.49
CA PHE A 26 -7.81 -9.75 10.27
C PHE A 26 -9.27 -10.13 10.54
N SER A 27 -9.96 -9.34 11.34
CA SER A 27 -11.41 -9.50 11.50
C SER A 27 -12.12 -9.01 10.24
N VAL A 28 -13.12 -9.77 9.79
CA VAL A 28 -13.96 -9.37 8.64
C VAL A 28 -15.27 -8.72 9.08
N THR A 29 -15.51 -8.61 10.40
CA THR A 29 -16.77 -8.05 10.92
C THR A 29 -16.93 -6.58 10.54
N PRO A 30 -17.98 -6.21 9.78
CA PRO A 30 -18.20 -4.85 9.35
C PRO A 30 -18.77 -3.99 10.50
N LYS A 31 -18.40 -2.71 10.54
CA LYS A 31 -18.93 -1.74 11.52
C LYS A 31 -20.37 -1.35 11.20
N ILE A 32 -20.68 -1.27 9.91
CA ILE A 32 -21.99 -0.97 9.33
C ILE A 32 -22.36 -2.17 8.47
N HIS A 33 -23.61 -2.62 8.55
CA HIS A 33 -24.11 -3.73 7.75
C HIS A 33 -23.77 -3.53 6.27
N PRO A 34 -23.27 -4.56 5.55
CA PRO A 34 -22.96 -4.42 4.13
C PRO A 34 -24.19 -4.05 3.30
N GLU A 35 -23.98 -3.27 2.26
CA GLU A 35 -25.06 -2.74 1.41
C GLU A 35 -24.73 -2.97 -0.07
N ILE A 36 -25.76 -3.24 -0.87
CA ILE A 36 -25.64 -3.37 -2.33
C ILE A 36 -26.54 -2.34 -2.99
N ASN A 37 -25.98 -1.59 -3.93
CA ASN A 37 -26.74 -0.81 -4.90
C ASN A 37 -26.19 -1.03 -6.33
N SER A 38 -26.77 -0.36 -7.31
CA SER A 38 -26.43 -0.56 -8.73
C SER A 38 -25.02 -0.11 -9.11
N LEU A 39 -24.35 0.69 -8.28
CA LEU A 39 -23.03 1.26 -8.55
C LEU A 39 -21.97 0.79 -7.56
N HIS A 40 -22.35 0.36 -6.35
CA HIS A 40 -21.39 0.04 -5.29
C HIS A 40 -21.90 -1.06 -4.36
N TRP A 41 -21.06 -2.07 -4.14
CA TRP A 41 -21.23 -3.12 -3.14
C TRP A 41 -20.29 -2.83 -1.96
N LYS A 42 -20.88 -2.34 -0.86
CA LYS A 42 -20.17 -1.73 0.27
C LYS A 42 -19.95 -2.68 1.43
N HIS A 43 -18.72 -2.73 1.93
CA HIS A 43 -18.33 -3.57 3.05
C HIS A 43 -17.39 -2.81 3.99
N SER A 44 -17.92 -2.23 5.08
CA SER A 44 -17.19 -1.25 5.91
C SER A 44 -15.89 -1.71 6.61
N ALA A 45 -15.53 -3.00 6.56
CA ALA A 45 -14.25 -3.50 7.06
C ALA A 45 -13.13 -3.57 5.99
N THR A 46 -13.46 -3.39 4.72
CA THR A 46 -12.48 -3.44 3.62
C THR A 46 -11.58 -2.21 3.58
N ASN A 47 -10.54 -2.27 2.74
CA ASN A 47 -9.56 -1.18 2.60
C ASN A 47 -9.34 -0.72 1.15
N THR A 48 -10.01 -1.33 0.18
CA THR A 48 -10.01 -0.89 -1.22
C THR A 48 -11.26 -1.41 -1.95
N ALA A 49 -11.37 -1.13 -3.24
CA ALA A 49 -12.44 -1.61 -4.10
C ALA A 49 -11.92 -2.01 -5.49
N LEU A 50 -12.69 -2.86 -6.18
CA LEU A 50 -12.50 -3.22 -7.59
C LEU A 50 -13.65 -2.68 -8.42
N ASP A 51 -13.37 -2.13 -9.60
CA ASP A 51 -14.39 -1.87 -10.61
C ASP A 51 -14.61 -3.12 -11.46
N ILE A 52 -15.84 -3.63 -11.47
CA ILE A 52 -16.29 -4.68 -12.37
C ILE A 52 -17.52 -4.19 -13.14
N ASN A 53 -17.32 -3.91 -14.42
CA ASN A 53 -18.37 -3.44 -15.34
C ASN A 53 -19.06 -2.15 -14.86
N GLY A 54 -18.32 -1.21 -14.26
CA GLY A 54 -18.84 0.05 -13.74
C GLY A 54 -19.53 -0.07 -12.38
N ILE A 55 -19.38 -1.22 -11.71
CA ILE A 55 -19.83 -1.44 -10.33
C ILE A 55 -18.58 -1.53 -9.46
N GLU A 56 -18.47 -0.63 -8.49
CA GLU A 56 -17.44 -0.65 -7.47
C GLU A 56 -17.76 -1.74 -6.44
N ILE A 57 -16.78 -2.56 -6.10
CA ILE A 57 -16.96 -3.68 -5.17
C ILE A 57 -15.86 -3.63 -4.12
N ASP A 58 -16.26 -3.38 -2.88
CA ASP A 58 -15.34 -3.32 -1.75
C ASP A 58 -14.66 -4.68 -1.52
N ILE A 59 -13.34 -4.68 -1.40
CA ILE A 59 -12.51 -5.86 -1.15
C ILE A 59 -11.40 -5.59 -0.13
N PHE A 60 -10.90 -6.64 0.51
CA PHE A 60 -9.67 -6.54 1.26
C PHE A 60 -8.46 -6.69 0.34
N ASN A 61 -7.44 -5.86 0.54
CA ASN A 61 -6.21 -5.91 -0.21
C ASN A 61 -5.00 -5.66 0.70
N TRP A 62 -4.08 -6.63 0.72
CA TRP A 62 -2.81 -6.54 1.44
C TRP A 62 -1.63 -6.79 0.50
N ARG A 63 -0.44 -6.43 1.00
CA ARG A 63 0.83 -6.69 0.35
C ARG A 63 1.70 -7.50 1.30
N ILE A 64 2.48 -8.41 0.77
CA ILE A 64 3.51 -9.12 1.53
C ILE A 64 4.76 -9.24 0.67
N ALA A 65 5.91 -8.96 1.25
CA ALA A 65 7.18 -9.19 0.57
C ALA A 65 7.45 -10.71 0.56
N ALA A 66 7.63 -11.30 -0.63
CA ALA A 66 7.90 -12.73 -0.79
C ALA A 66 8.38 -13.04 -2.22
N ASP A 67 9.30 -14.01 -2.35
CA ASP A 67 9.89 -14.43 -3.62
C ASP A 67 8.97 -15.29 -4.49
N SER A 68 7.93 -15.88 -3.90
CA SER A 68 7.00 -16.77 -4.60
C SER A 68 5.62 -16.75 -3.95
N LYS A 69 4.57 -17.01 -4.75
CA LYS A 69 3.20 -17.08 -4.20
C LYS A 69 3.02 -18.30 -3.30
N GLU A 70 3.80 -19.34 -3.53
CA GLU A 70 3.79 -20.59 -2.77
C GLU A 70 4.24 -20.38 -1.32
N SER A 71 5.01 -19.31 -1.06
CA SER A 71 5.43 -18.89 0.28
C SER A 71 4.35 -18.13 1.07
N VAL A 72 3.17 -17.94 0.49
CA VAL A 72 2.07 -17.19 1.09
C VAL A 72 0.81 -18.06 1.14
N THR A 73 0.28 -18.26 2.34
CA THR A 73 -0.97 -18.98 2.58
C THR A 73 -2.04 -18.02 3.09
N VAL A 74 -3.25 -18.11 2.54
CA VAL A 74 -4.39 -17.27 2.92
C VAL A 74 -5.61 -18.14 3.17
N GLU A 75 -6.22 -18.00 4.35
CA GLU A 75 -7.36 -18.81 4.77
C GLU A 75 -8.48 -17.96 5.39
N LEU A 76 -9.73 -18.36 5.14
CA LEU A 76 -10.90 -17.85 5.87
C LEU A 76 -11.18 -18.76 7.06
N VAL A 77 -10.99 -18.23 8.27
CA VAL A 77 -11.19 -18.95 9.53
C VAL A 77 -12.58 -18.63 10.09
N ASN A 78 -13.41 -19.66 10.22
CA ASN A 78 -14.80 -19.56 10.69
C ASN A 78 -15.64 -18.48 9.96
N PRO A 79 -15.68 -18.48 8.61
CA PRO A 79 -16.41 -17.46 7.87
C PRO A 79 -17.92 -17.62 8.05
N VAL A 80 -18.61 -16.52 8.31
CA VAL A 80 -20.08 -16.45 8.32
C VAL A 80 -20.53 -15.65 7.11
N TRP A 81 -21.32 -16.28 6.25
CA TRP A 81 -21.86 -15.68 5.04
C TRP A 81 -23.36 -15.45 5.22
N GLU A 82 -23.82 -14.27 4.84
CA GLU A 82 -25.22 -13.88 4.91
C GLU A 82 -25.74 -13.51 3.53
N PHE A 83 -26.97 -13.93 3.24
CA PHE A 83 -27.68 -13.55 2.03
C PHE A 83 -28.00 -12.05 2.05
N VAL A 84 -27.72 -11.35 0.94
CA VAL A 84 -28.02 -9.93 0.79
C VAL A 84 -29.00 -9.66 -0.34
N SER A 85 -28.82 -10.30 -1.50
CA SER A 85 -29.65 -10.07 -2.68
C SER A 85 -29.55 -11.18 -3.71
N TRP A 86 -30.36 -11.11 -4.77
CA TRP A 86 -30.27 -11.99 -5.94
C TRP A 86 -29.41 -11.34 -7.03
N ASN A 87 -28.61 -12.14 -7.74
CA ASN A 87 -27.76 -11.68 -8.83
C ASN A 87 -28.56 -11.55 -10.14
N ASP A 88 -29.43 -10.55 -10.22
CA ASP A 88 -30.25 -10.32 -11.42
C ASP A 88 -29.41 -9.81 -12.62
N ASN A 89 -28.25 -9.20 -12.33
CA ASN A 89 -27.39 -8.55 -13.32
C ASN A 89 -26.36 -9.50 -13.98
N LYS A 90 -26.36 -10.79 -13.63
CA LYS A 90 -25.38 -11.79 -14.11
C LYS A 90 -23.93 -11.33 -13.93
N LEU A 91 -23.64 -10.60 -12.86
CA LEU A 91 -22.28 -10.21 -12.52
C LEU A 91 -21.46 -11.47 -12.24
N VAL A 92 -20.21 -11.49 -12.71
CA VAL A 92 -19.25 -12.56 -12.43
C VAL A 92 -18.17 -11.97 -11.53
N LEU A 93 -18.11 -12.45 -10.28
CA LEU A 93 -17.10 -12.04 -9.32
C LEU A 93 -15.80 -12.82 -9.52
N PRO A 94 -14.64 -12.23 -9.15
CA PRO A 94 -13.39 -12.96 -9.08
C PRO A 94 -13.45 -14.04 -7.98
N ASN A 95 -12.42 -14.88 -7.94
CA ASN A 95 -12.24 -15.82 -6.84
C ASN A 95 -12.19 -15.09 -5.49
N ILE A 96 -12.78 -15.69 -4.47
CA ILE A 96 -12.84 -15.12 -3.11
C ILE A 96 -11.44 -14.75 -2.60
N ILE A 97 -10.44 -15.58 -2.88
CA ILE A 97 -9.04 -15.32 -2.56
C ILE A 97 -8.26 -15.30 -3.86
N LYS A 98 -7.52 -14.23 -4.08
CA LYS A 98 -6.58 -14.09 -5.19
C LYS A 98 -5.23 -13.66 -4.65
N ILE A 99 -4.20 -14.42 -5.00
CA ILE A 99 -2.81 -14.15 -4.68
C ILE A 99 -2.09 -13.93 -6.01
N SER A 100 -1.41 -12.80 -6.17
CA SER A 100 -0.65 -12.52 -7.39
C SER A 100 0.66 -13.31 -7.43
N ASP A 101 1.24 -13.42 -8.61
CA ASP A 101 2.68 -13.69 -8.69
C ASP A 101 3.46 -12.47 -8.13
N PRO A 102 4.72 -12.63 -7.69
CA PRO A 102 5.53 -11.54 -7.18
C PRO A 102 5.74 -10.45 -8.24
N VAL A 103 5.56 -9.20 -7.84
CA VAL A 103 5.83 -8.01 -8.65
C VAL A 103 6.94 -7.22 -7.99
N ASN A 104 7.90 -6.74 -8.76
CA ASN A 104 8.94 -5.87 -8.24
C ASN A 104 8.36 -4.48 -7.91
N TYR A 105 8.24 -4.16 -6.63
CA TYR A 105 7.84 -2.85 -6.14
C TYR A 105 9.02 -2.19 -5.41
N ARG A 106 9.59 -1.13 -6.01
CA ARG A 106 10.76 -0.41 -5.47
C ARG A 106 11.94 -1.33 -5.12
N GLY A 107 12.22 -2.32 -5.97
CA GLY A 107 13.30 -3.28 -5.75
C GLY A 107 12.96 -4.43 -4.79
N THR A 108 11.73 -4.49 -4.26
CA THR A 108 11.26 -5.55 -3.36
C THR A 108 10.28 -6.47 -4.10
N PRO A 109 10.49 -7.80 -4.10
CA PRO A 109 9.50 -8.76 -4.57
C PRO A 109 8.25 -8.74 -3.69
N THR A 110 7.13 -8.28 -4.23
CA THR A 110 5.87 -8.05 -3.50
C THR A 110 4.71 -8.81 -4.11
N ILE A 111 3.98 -9.52 -3.26
CA ILE A 111 2.74 -10.22 -3.61
C ILE A 111 1.53 -9.41 -3.14
N TYR A 112 0.52 -9.31 -4.00
CA TYR A 112 -0.78 -8.74 -3.69
C TYR A 112 -1.74 -9.86 -3.29
N ILE A 113 -2.38 -9.67 -2.13
CA ILE A 113 -3.39 -10.57 -1.59
C ILE A 113 -4.72 -9.83 -1.62
N GLN A 114 -5.67 -10.36 -2.40
CA GLN A 114 -7.02 -9.82 -2.51
C GLN A 114 -8.01 -10.84 -1.94
N VAL A 115 -8.89 -10.37 -1.06
CA VAL A 115 -10.01 -11.16 -0.55
C VAL A 115 -11.32 -10.44 -0.83
N THR A 116 -12.18 -11.05 -1.64
CA THR A 116 -13.50 -10.52 -1.97
C THR A 116 -14.51 -11.00 -0.91
N PRO A 117 -15.11 -10.11 -0.11
CA PRO A 117 -16.10 -10.47 0.92
C PRO A 117 -17.48 -10.76 0.33
N TRP A 118 -17.58 -10.85 -0.99
CA TRP A 118 -18.81 -11.12 -1.74
C TRP A 118 -18.63 -12.41 -2.51
N ARG A 119 -19.69 -13.22 -2.57
CA ARG A 119 -19.71 -14.39 -3.45
C ARG A 119 -21.10 -14.56 -4.05
N ILE A 120 -21.11 -15.22 -5.21
CA ILE A 120 -22.35 -15.58 -5.89
C ILE A 120 -22.43 -17.10 -5.92
N ILE A 121 -23.39 -17.66 -5.19
CA ILE A 121 -23.67 -19.10 -5.15
C ILE A 121 -25.14 -19.30 -5.51
N ASP A 122 -25.43 -20.14 -6.51
CA ASP A 122 -26.79 -20.41 -6.95
C ASP A 122 -27.63 -19.14 -7.21
N ASN A 123 -26.99 -18.14 -7.83
CA ASN A 123 -27.55 -16.81 -8.12
C ASN A 123 -27.89 -15.95 -6.88
N GLN A 124 -27.50 -16.37 -5.69
CA GLN A 124 -27.59 -15.59 -4.46
C GLN A 124 -26.29 -14.84 -4.23
N ILE A 125 -26.41 -13.55 -3.96
CA ILE A 125 -25.30 -12.72 -3.50
C ILE A 125 -25.23 -12.86 -1.98
N GLU A 126 -24.13 -13.43 -1.52
CA GLU A 126 -23.81 -13.55 -0.11
C GLU A 126 -22.62 -12.67 0.23
N VAL A 127 -22.63 -12.13 1.46
CA VAL A 127 -21.56 -11.30 2.00
C VAL A 127 -20.98 -11.92 3.26
N LEU A 128 -19.67 -11.77 3.45
CA LEU A 128 -18.95 -12.24 4.62
C LEU A 128 -19.14 -11.27 5.79
N THR A 129 -19.92 -11.64 6.81
CA THR A 129 -20.24 -10.75 7.95
C THR A 129 -19.44 -11.02 9.21
N SER A 130 -18.80 -12.20 9.30
CA SER A 130 -17.97 -12.58 10.45
C SER A 130 -16.93 -13.65 10.08
N GLY A 131 -16.00 -13.90 11.01
CA GLY A 131 -14.84 -14.75 10.82
C GLY A 131 -13.54 -13.96 10.81
N LYS A 132 -12.46 -14.59 10.34
CA LYS A 132 -11.15 -13.96 10.19
C LYS A 132 -10.49 -14.35 8.87
N ILE A 133 -9.68 -13.46 8.33
CA ILE A 133 -8.72 -13.77 7.28
C ILE A 133 -7.38 -14.01 7.99
N SER A 134 -6.82 -15.21 7.83
CA SER A 134 -5.47 -15.55 8.30
C SER A 134 -4.52 -15.56 7.11
N ILE A 135 -3.44 -14.80 7.21
CA ILE A 135 -2.39 -14.72 6.19
C ILE A 135 -1.10 -15.15 6.85
N THR A 136 -0.44 -16.15 6.26
CA THR A 136 0.86 -16.63 6.71
C THR A 136 1.87 -16.48 5.58
N GLY A 137 3.01 -15.85 5.87
CA GLY A 137 4.14 -15.72 4.95
C GLY A 137 5.39 -16.39 5.52
N ASP A 138 6.15 -17.06 4.65
CA ASP A 138 7.50 -17.49 5.00
C ASP A 138 8.41 -16.27 5.25
N PRO A 139 9.42 -16.39 6.12
CA PRO A 139 10.39 -15.33 6.34
C PRO A 139 11.18 -15.04 5.06
N VAL A 140 11.49 -13.77 4.84
CA VAL A 140 12.31 -13.31 3.69
C VAL A 140 13.76 -13.06 4.11
N ASP A 141 14.70 -13.28 3.20
CA ASP A 141 16.14 -13.05 3.41
C ASP A 141 16.68 -11.84 2.60
N PHE A 142 15.78 -11.07 1.97
CA PHE A 142 16.10 -9.88 1.19
C PHE A 142 15.58 -8.60 1.87
N PRO A 143 16.19 -7.43 1.57
CA PRO A 143 15.75 -6.16 2.13
C PRO A 143 14.40 -5.72 1.57
N ILE A 144 13.54 -5.19 2.45
CA ILE A 144 12.28 -4.52 2.10
C ILE A 144 12.57 -3.02 2.02
N ASN A 145 12.49 -2.45 0.82
CA ASN A 145 12.94 -1.08 0.52
C ASN A 145 11.81 -0.04 0.50
N TYR A 146 10.64 -0.38 1.04
CA TYR A 146 9.51 0.54 1.12
C TYR A 146 8.63 0.22 2.33
N SER A 147 7.91 1.24 2.81
CA SER A 147 6.86 1.07 3.80
C SER A 147 5.49 1.32 3.17
N HIS A 148 4.48 0.57 3.61
CA HIS A 148 3.11 0.75 3.17
C HIS A 148 2.14 0.31 4.28
N PRO A 149 1.04 1.04 4.56
CA PRO A 149 0.12 0.72 5.66
C PRO A 149 -0.49 -0.69 5.61
N PHE A 150 -0.52 -1.30 4.43
CA PHE A 150 -1.04 -2.64 4.19
C PHE A 150 0.05 -3.65 3.77
N LEU A 151 1.34 -3.35 3.97
CA LEU A 151 2.44 -4.31 3.88
C LEU A 151 2.54 -5.08 5.20
N LEU A 152 2.44 -6.40 5.14
CA LEU A 152 2.26 -7.24 6.33
C LEU A 152 3.55 -7.50 7.11
N ASN A 153 4.62 -7.85 6.39
CA ASN A 153 5.94 -8.14 6.95
C ASN A 153 6.90 -6.95 6.79
N ASP A 154 6.36 -5.73 6.81
CA ASP A 154 7.20 -4.55 6.99
C ASP A 154 7.87 -4.67 8.36
N ASN A 155 9.17 -4.44 8.44
CA ASN A 155 9.99 -4.63 9.65
C ASN A 155 9.71 -3.56 10.73
N ASP A 156 8.47 -3.06 10.84
CA ASP A 156 8.13 -1.92 11.66
C ASP A 156 9.14 -0.79 11.38
N TYR A 157 9.36 -0.44 10.10
CA TYR A 157 9.83 0.90 9.75
C TYR A 157 8.70 1.88 10.09
N LYS A 158 8.37 1.97 11.39
CA LYS A 158 7.87 3.19 11.99
C LYS A 158 8.96 4.18 11.67
N LEU A 159 8.66 5.01 10.68
CA LEU A 159 9.26 6.29 10.43
C LEU A 159 9.25 7.09 11.74
N SER A 160 10.11 6.73 12.69
CA SER A 160 10.28 7.46 13.95
C SER A 160 10.80 8.82 13.52
N ARG A 161 9.96 9.83 13.65
CA ARG A 161 10.33 11.20 13.36
C ARG A 161 11.32 11.64 14.43
N SER A 162 12.58 11.73 14.05
CA SER A 162 13.48 12.67 14.70
C SER A 162 12.93 14.06 14.41
N SER A 163 12.76 14.89 15.44
CA SER A 163 12.54 16.32 15.27
C SER A 163 13.80 16.92 14.62
N THR A 164 13.91 16.83 13.31
CA THR A 164 14.89 17.60 12.54
C THR A 164 14.26 18.95 12.23
N SER A 165 15.06 19.95 11.90
CA SER A 165 14.58 21.20 11.28
C SER A 165 14.52 21.09 9.75
N GLU A 166 14.74 19.89 9.21
CA GLU A 166 14.86 19.62 7.79
C GLU A 166 13.52 19.22 7.20
N THR A 167 13.33 19.53 5.92
CA THR A 167 12.07 19.34 5.20
C THR A 167 11.74 17.87 5.04
N GLU A 168 10.61 17.44 5.62
CA GLU A 168 10.09 16.07 5.50
C GLU A 168 9.06 15.93 4.38
N TYR A 169 8.39 17.03 4.01
CA TYR A 169 7.37 17.07 2.97
C TYR A 169 7.56 18.28 2.05
N LEU A 170 8.01 18.01 0.83
CA LEU A 170 8.22 19.02 -0.20
C LEU A 170 7.00 19.10 -1.13
N ILE A 171 6.48 20.32 -1.32
CA ILE A 171 5.40 20.62 -2.26
C ILE A 171 5.97 21.53 -3.35
N ILE A 172 5.97 21.06 -4.60
CA ILE A 172 6.36 21.85 -5.77
C ILE A 172 5.09 22.28 -6.50
N THR A 173 4.94 23.58 -6.78
CA THR A 173 3.68 24.16 -7.27
C THR A 173 3.94 25.33 -8.22
N PRO A 174 3.06 25.63 -9.19
CA PRO A 174 3.13 26.91 -9.89
C PRO A 174 2.76 28.06 -8.96
N SER A 175 3.33 29.24 -9.21
CA SER A 175 3.14 30.45 -8.38
C SER A 175 1.67 30.81 -8.17
N TYR A 176 0.82 30.57 -9.17
CA TYR A 176 -0.61 30.90 -9.08
C TYR A 176 -1.40 29.96 -8.14
N LEU A 177 -0.87 28.77 -7.80
CA LEU A 177 -1.42 27.83 -6.82
C LEU A 177 -0.72 27.90 -5.46
N ALA A 178 0.33 28.72 -5.31
CA ALA A 178 1.15 28.79 -4.10
C ALA A 178 0.35 29.03 -2.81
N SER A 179 -0.71 29.84 -2.85
CA SER A 179 -1.56 30.07 -1.67
C SER A 179 -2.32 28.81 -1.24
N ALA A 180 -2.78 27.99 -2.19
CA ALA A 180 -3.45 26.73 -1.89
C ALA A 180 -2.45 25.67 -1.42
N ALA A 181 -1.26 25.63 -2.04
CA ALA A 181 -0.16 24.78 -1.60
C ALA A 181 0.26 25.09 -0.16
N GLN A 182 0.39 26.39 0.19
CA GLN A 182 0.74 26.83 1.53
C GLN A 182 -0.34 26.45 2.55
N ALA A 183 -1.62 26.59 2.22
CA ALA A 183 -2.70 26.16 3.11
C ALA A 183 -2.66 24.65 3.39
N LEU A 184 -2.25 23.83 2.40
CA LEU A 184 -2.04 22.40 2.58
C LEU A 184 -0.79 22.11 3.44
N ALA A 185 0.30 22.83 3.21
CA ALA A 185 1.52 22.75 4.00
C ALA A 185 1.22 23.06 5.48
N ASP A 186 0.58 24.19 5.78
CA ASP A 186 0.20 24.61 7.13
C ASP A 186 -0.70 23.58 7.82
N MET A 187 -1.58 22.92 7.06
CA MET A 187 -2.41 21.84 7.61
C MET A 187 -1.56 20.66 8.09
N HIS A 188 -0.60 20.23 7.28
CA HIS A 188 0.30 19.13 7.59
C HIS A 188 1.41 19.49 8.58
N ALA A 189 1.74 20.78 8.73
CA ALA A 189 2.67 21.26 9.72
C ALA A 189 2.05 21.39 11.12
N ASP A 190 0.85 21.99 11.23
CA ASP A 190 0.34 22.45 12.52
C ASP A 190 -1.10 22.01 12.84
N SER A 191 -1.88 21.56 11.85
CA SER A 191 -3.32 21.31 12.03
C SER A 191 -3.70 19.84 12.21
N VAL A 192 -2.79 18.91 11.89
CA VAL A 192 -2.95 17.49 12.17
C VAL A 192 -2.45 17.15 13.59
N ASP A 193 -2.80 15.96 14.08
CA ASP A 193 -2.31 15.44 15.37
C ASP A 193 -0.78 15.52 15.44
N ASP A 194 -0.22 15.84 16.61
CA ASP A 194 1.21 16.07 16.80
C ASP A 194 2.08 14.91 16.28
N ILE A 195 1.58 13.66 16.34
CA ILE A 195 2.32 12.49 15.83
C ILE A 195 2.32 12.41 14.29
N LEU A 196 1.49 13.20 13.61
CA LEU A 196 1.28 13.24 12.16
C LEU A 196 1.84 14.51 11.51
N GLN A 197 2.20 15.54 12.30
CA GLN A 197 2.80 16.79 11.83
C GLN A 197 4.14 16.57 11.11
N LEU A 198 4.38 17.32 10.04
CA LEU A 198 5.54 17.23 9.16
C LEU A 198 6.23 18.59 9.04
N ASN A 199 7.55 18.60 8.90
CA ASN A 199 8.24 19.80 8.41
C ASN A 199 7.95 19.97 6.91
N THR A 200 7.04 20.89 6.59
CA THR A 200 6.60 21.12 5.21
C THR A 200 7.34 22.29 4.56
N GLU A 201 7.58 22.19 3.27
CA GLU A 201 8.09 23.30 2.46
C GLU A 201 7.37 23.40 1.14
N VAL A 202 7.10 24.63 0.71
CA VAL A 202 6.50 24.94 -0.58
C VAL A 202 7.55 25.64 -1.44
N VAL A 203 7.79 25.11 -2.63
CA VAL A 203 8.71 25.67 -3.63
C VAL A 203 7.92 25.94 -4.90
N THR A 204 8.09 27.14 -5.47
CA THR A 204 7.44 27.46 -6.72
C THR A 204 8.27 26.97 -7.91
N ILE A 205 7.63 26.50 -8.98
CA ILE A 205 8.35 26.06 -10.18
C ILE A 205 9.18 27.19 -10.79
N GLU A 206 8.70 28.44 -10.66
CA GLU A 206 9.39 29.63 -11.16
C GLU A 206 10.68 29.94 -10.37
N ASP A 207 10.79 29.45 -9.13
CA ASP A 207 12.04 29.49 -8.35
C ASP A 207 13.04 28.39 -8.77
N ILE A 208 12.57 27.32 -9.43
CA ILE A 208 13.39 26.20 -9.92
C ILE A 208 13.96 26.52 -11.30
N SER A 209 13.11 26.88 -12.26
CA SER A 209 13.52 27.26 -13.62
C SER A 209 12.52 28.24 -14.25
N ILE A 210 13.00 29.02 -15.22
CA ILE A 210 12.17 29.94 -16.01
C ILE A 210 11.42 29.19 -17.11
N ASP A 211 11.99 28.09 -17.63
CA ASP A 211 11.43 27.25 -18.69
C ASP A 211 11.31 25.80 -18.19
N VAL A 212 10.37 25.55 -17.29
CA VAL A 212 10.28 24.30 -16.53
C VAL A 212 9.96 23.10 -17.42
N SER A 213 10.90 22.17 -17.48
CA SER A 213 10.75 20.80 -17.95
C SER A 213 10.80 19.82 -16.77
N GLY A 214 10.27 18.61 -16.96
CA GLY A 214 10.31 17.56 -15.94
C GLY A 214 11.73 17.22 -15.49
N ASN A 215 12.72 17.38 -16.37
CA ASN A 215 14.12 17.16 -16.03
C ASN A 215 14.68 18.20 -15.04
N GLU A 216 14.30 19.47 -15.16
CA GLU A 216 14.76 20.51 -14.22
C GLU A 216 14.15 20.31 -12.83
N ILE A 217 12.87 19.91 -12.77
CA ILE A 217 12.22 19.56 -11.50
C ILE A 217 12.92 18.35 -10.88
N ARG A 218 13.20 17.31 -11.68
CA ARG A 218 13.93 16.12 -11.22
C ARG A 218 15.32 16.46 -10.71
N ASP A 219 16.09 17.25 -11.46
CA ASP A 219 17.45 17.62 -11.07
C ASP A 219 17.46 18.44 -9.77
N TYR A 220 16.47 19.33 -9.59
CA TYR A 220 16.26 20.04 -8.33
C TYR A 220 16.00 19.06 -7.15
N ILE A 221 15.11 18.09 -7.34
CA ILE A 221 14.79 17.09 -6.31
C ILE A 221 16.02 16.23 -6.00
N ILE A 222 16.78 15.80 -7.01
CA ILE A 222 17.98 14.99 -6.83
C ILE A 222 19.05 15.77 -6.09
N GLN A 223 19.32 17.02 -6.48
CA GLN A 223 20.30 17.86 -5.79
C GLN A 223 19.94 17.98 -4.30
N ARG A 224 18.66 18.14 -4.01
CA ARG A 224 18.17 18.25 -2.63
C ARG A 224 18.34 16.96 -1.83
N ILE A 225 18.07 15.81 -2.44
CA ILE A 225 18.35 14.50 -1.85
C ILE A 225 19.85 14.32 -1.62
N GLU A 226 20.69 14.72 -2.58
CA GLU A 226 22.14 14.63 -2.47
C GLU A 226 22.68 15.54 -1.35
N ASP A 227 22.17 16.77 -1.23
CA ASP A 227 22.52 17.71 -0.16
C ASP A 227 22.16 17.14 1.22
N ASP A 228 20.96 16.60 1.41
CA ASP A 228 20.56 15.92 2.64
C ASP A 228 21.46 14.70 2.96
N LEU A 229 21.84 13.93 1.93
CA LEU A 229 22.73 12.78 2.08
C LEU A 229 24.17 13.19 2.44
N LEU A 230 24.64 14.36 2.02
CA LEU A 230 25.94 14.92 2.42
C LEU A 230 25.98 15.25 3.92
N ASP A 231 24.85 15.74 4.45
CA ASP A 231 24.67 15.98 5.90
C ASP A 231 24.42 14.68 6.69
N GLY A 232 24.35 13.54 5.98
CA GLY A 232 24.32 12.19 6.54
C GLY A 232 22.93 11.72 6.95
N PHE A 233 21.88 12.46 6.60
CA PHE A 233 20.50 12.12 6.94
C PHE A 233 19.52 12.63 5.88
N LEU A 234 18.82 11.70 5.20
CA LEU A 234 17.73 12.06 4.28
C LEU A 234 16.42 12.25 5.05
N ALA A 235 16.05 13.50 5.31
CA ALA A 235 14.81 13.84 6.01
C ALA A 235 13.57 13.78 5.11
N LEU A 236 13.73 14.04 3.81
CA LEU A 236 12.62 14.09 2.85
C LEU A 236 11.90 12.74 2.73
N ARG A 237 10.59 12.73 3.03
CA ARG A 237 9.73 11.52 3.04
C ARG A 237 8.61 11.59 2.01
N PHE A 238 8.10 12.79 1.77
CA PHE A 238 6.96 13.02 0.89
C PHE A 238 7.29 14.10 -0.13
N LEU A 239 6.82 13.87 -1.36
CA LEU A 239 6.86 14.82 -2.46
C LEU A 239 5.44 14.96 -2.98
N LEU A 240 4.99 16.20 -3.15
CA LEU A 240 3.77 16.54 -3.87
C LEU A 240 4.12 17.45 -5.05
N LEU A 241 3.80 16.99 -6.24
CA LEU A 241 3.75 17.82 -7.44
C LEU A 241 2.32 18.37 -7.55
N PHE A 242 2.15 19.65 -7.21
CA PHE A 242 0.84 20.29 -7.12
C PHE A 242 0.59 21.22 -8.30
N GLY A 243 0.07 20.66 -9.38
CA GLY A 243 -0.22 21.35 -10.63
C GLY A 243 -0.74 20.36 -11.66
N ASP A 244 -1.00 20.83 -12.88
CA ASP A 244 -1.28 19.94 -14.01
C ASP A 244 -0.02 19.71 -14.87
N GLU A 245 -0.16 18.94 -15.94
CA GLU A 245 0.94 18.61 -16.86
C GLU A 245 1.47 19.82 -17.66
N ILE A 246 0.77 20.95 -17.67
CA ILE A 246 1.23 22.19 -18.30
C ILE A 246 2.20 22.91 -17.36
N ASP A 247 1.90 22.90 -16.07
CA ASP A 247 2.71 23.56 -15.04
C ASP A 247 3.88 22.68 -14.57
N ILE A 248 3.63 21.39 -14.41
CA ILE A 248 4.58 20.39 -13.92
C ILE A 248 4.62 19.25 -14.93
N PRO A 249 5.38 19.41 -16.02
CA PRO A 249 5.42 18.42 -17.08
C PRO A 249 6.07 17.12 -16.60
N PRO A 250 5.45 15.95 -16.86
CA PRO A 250 6.02 14.66 -16.51
C PRO A 250 7.26 14.35 -17.35
N ILE A 251 8.09 13.40 -16.91
CA ILE A 251 9.23 12.92 -17.71
C ILE A 251 8.74 11.86 -18.71
N ASP A 252 9.02 12.08 -19.99
CA ASP A 252 8.77 11.10 -21.05
C ASP A 252 10.09 10.46 -21.53
N ASN A 253 10.24 9.16 -21.26
CA ASN A 253 11.36 8.34 -21.73
C ASN A 253 11.01 7.48 -22.97
N GLY A 254 10.02 7.89 -23.76
CA GLY A 254 9.66 7.27 -25.05
C GLY A 254 8.64 6.15 -24.96
N ASN A 255 7.99 5.97 -23.80
CA ASN A 255 6.93 4.98 -23.59
C ASN A 255 5.65 5.64 -23.06
N TYR A 256 5.73 6.23 -21.87
CA TYR A 256 4.61 6.80 -21.13
C TYR A 256 5.12 7.91 -20.20
N PRO A 257 4.43 9.07 -20.13
CA PRO A 257 4.80 10.15 -19.21
C PRO A 257 4.68 9.69 -17.76
N SER A 258 5.68 9.96 -16.93
CA SER A 258 5.68 9.51 -15.54
C SER A 258 6.41 10.49 -14.62
N ASP A 259 5.84 10.65 -13.42
CA ASP A 259 6.43 11.39 -12.30
C ASP A 259 7.25 10.48 -11.36
N ASP A 260 7.36 9.18 -11.68
CA ASP A 260 8.12 8.22 -10.86
C ASP A 260 9.65 8.33 -11.06
N PHE A 261 10.12 9.07 -12.08
CA PHE A 261 11.52 9.16 -12.51
C PHE A 261 12.36 10.21 -11.76
#